data_AF-A0A0R3RN61-F1
#
_entry.id   AF-A0A0R3RN61-F1
#
_cell.length_a   1.000
_cell.length_b   1.000
_cell.length_c   1.000
_cell.angle_alpha   90.00
_cell.angle_beta   90.00
_cell.angle_gamma   90.00
#
_symmetry.space_group_name_H-M   'P 1'
#
loop_
_entity.id
_entity.type
_entity.pdbx_description
1 polymer ?
#
loop_
_entity_poly.entity_id
_entity_poly.type
_entity_poly.pdbx_seq_one_letter_code
_entity_poly.pdbx_strand_id
1 'polypeptide(L)'
;LVQELERDDLFVLDTDGSDNINTNIAKKPFFAARCSAENNGTSITDSILDETTKKLLLKSIIKPGFEKYLGEGHVPISWRASKRQRKMDRERTKGDDWYNLPAGEMTEERERDLEIIQMRGSIDSKAHYRKNDRSVLPKYFQIGTIIETKADFYSSRVPKKQRKRTIVEELLADTDLQTKQRQKYQEIKAREAVTKHGAFRHSSYPKKRKFGRNIRV
;
A
#
# COMPACT_ATOMS: atom_id res chain seq x y z
N LEU A 1 8.21 81.16 -40.20
CA LEU A 1 9.47 81.08 -39.44
C LEU A 1 9.32 79.93 -38.47
N VAL A 2 9.84 78.78 -38.88
CA VAL A 2 9.85 77.52 -38.12
C VAL A 2 11.00 77.65 -37.11
N GLN A 3 10.73 77.38 -35.83
CA GLN A 3 11.75 77.29 -34.80
C GLN A 3 11.58 75.95 -34.12
N GLU A 4 12.53 75.07 -34.41
CA GLU A 4 12.60 73.67 -34.00
C GLU A 4 12.99 73.56 -32.53
N LEU A 5 12.36 72.60 -31.84
CA LEU A 5 12.65 72.17 -30.49
C LEU A 5 13.89 71.27 -30.51
N GLU A 6 14.94 71.67 -29.81
CA GLU A 6 16.08 70.81 -29.46
C GLU A 6 15.57 69.62 -28.64
N ARG A 7 15.75 68.40 -29.16
CA ARG A 7 15.64 67.15 -28.41
C ARG A 7 17.05 66.58 -28.28
N ASP A 8 17.53 66.50 -27.05
CA ASP A 8 18.78 65.82 -26.72
C ASP A 8 18.57 64.30 -26.83
N ASP A 9 19.25 63.69 -27.79
CA ASP A 9 19.25 62.24 -28.05
C ASP A 9 20.10 61.51 -27.00
N LEU A 10 19.43 61.02 -25.97
CA LEU A 10 20.02 60.29 -24.84
C LEU A 10 20.26 58.79 -25.14
N PHE A 11 20.70 58.40 -26.35
CA PHE A 11 21.22 57.03 -26.59
C PHE A 11 22.16 57.02 -27.81
N VAL A 12 23.42 57.38 -27.60
CA VAL A 12 24.50 57.05 -28.53
C VAL A 12 24.96 55.62 -28.21
N LEU A 13 24.71 54.68 -29.12
CA LEU A 13 25.31 53.36 -29.10
C LEU A 13 26.67 53.45 -29.78
N ASP A 14 27.76 53.26 -29.03
CA ASP A 14 29.09 53.06 -29.60
C ASP A 14 29.09 51.77 -30.44
N THR A 15 29.33 51.90 -31.74
CA THR A 15 29.46 50.78 -32.69
C THR A 15 30.92 50.51 -33.04
N ASP A 16 31.78 50.36 -32.04
CA ASP A 16 33.21 50.15 -32.26
C ASP A 16 33.65 48.91 -31.48
N GLY A 17 33.40 47.73 -32.04
CA GLY A 17 33.79 46.47 -31.40
C GLY A 17 33.28 45.20 -32.04
N SER A 18 33.12 45.15 -33.36
CA SER A 18 32.86 43.90 -34.08
C SER A 18 34.10 43.50 -34.87
N ASP A 19 35.05 42.85 -34.21
CA ASP A 19 36.00 41.95 -34.87
C ASP A 19 36.50 40.92 -33.84
N ASN A 20 36.35 39.64 -34.21
CA ASN A 20 36.73 38.40 -33.50
C ASN A 20 35.57 37.57 -32.90
N ILE A 21 34.55 37.27 -33.71
CA ILE A 21 33.75 36.04 -33.52
C ILE A 21 34.26 35.00 -34.51
N ASN A 22 34.92 33.95 -33.99
CA ASN A 22 35.31 32.78 -34.78
C ASN A 22 34.06 32.07 -35.34
N THR A 23 33.80 32.24 -36.63
CA THR A 23 32.63 31.69 -37.35
C THR A 23 32.62 30.16 -37.50
N ASN A 24 33.63 29.46 -36.96
CA ASN A 24 33.70 27.99 -36.93
C ASN A 24 32.87 27.32 -35.81
N ILE A 25 32.26 28.10 -34.91
CA ILE A 25 31.37 27.56 -33.87
C ILE A 25 29.94 27.28 -34.42
N ALA A 26 29.55 27.96 -35.50
CA ALA A 26 28.19 27.89 -36.07
C ALA A 26 27.90 26.68 -36.97
N LYS A 27 28.85 25.75 -37.17
CA LYS A 27 28.69 24.58 -38.06
C LYS A 27 28.70 23.21 -37.35
N LYS A 28 28.34 23.15 -36.07
CA LYS A 28 28.13 21.86 -35.38
C LYS A 28 26.64 21.56 -35.26
N PRO A 29 26.16 20.36 -35.64
CA PRO A 29 24.75 20.01 -35.55
C PRO A 29 24.27 20.06 -34.10
N PHE A 30 23.18 20.79 -33.88
CA PHE A 30 22.63 21.17 -32.57
C PHE A 30 22.04 20.00 -31.76
N PHE A 31 22.00 18.77 -32.30
CA PHE A 31 21.42 17.61 -31.63
C PHE A 31 22.28 16.35 -31.86
N ALA A 32 23.33 16.22 -31.06
CA ALA A 32 23.95 14.91 -30.76
C ALA A 32 24.77 15.00 -29.46
N ALA A 33 24.11 15.27 -28.34
CA ALA A 33 24.70 15.01 -27.04
C ALA A 33 24.23 13.63 -26.56
N ARG A 34 25.14 12.66 -26.63
CA ARG A 34 25.08 11.44 -25.83
C ARG A 34 25.27 11.91 -24.38
N CYS A 35 24.25 11.79 -23.53
CA CYS A 35 24.39 12.09 -22.11
C CYS A 35 25.28 11.02 -21.45
N SER A 36 26.59 11.25 -21.45
CA SER A 36 27.52 10.55 -20.58
C SER A 36 27.45 11.23 -19.22
N ALA A 37 26.85 10.53 -18.27
CA ALA A 37 26.69 10.96 -16.90
C ALA A 37 27.99 10.80 -16.11
N GLU A 38 28.97 11.68 -16.33
CA GLU A 38 30.06 11.90 -15.37
C GLU A 38 30.48 13.36 -15.49
N ASN A 39 30.43 14.11 -14.37
CA ASN A 39 31.35 15.21 -14.04
C ASN A 39 31.03 15.74 -12.64
N ASN A 40 31.68 15.12 -11.64
CA ASN A 40 31.86 15.67 -10.30
C ASN A 40 33.01 16.70 -10.33
N GLY A 41 32.81 17.81 -11.04
CA GLY A 41 33.76 18.92 -11.07
C GLY A 41 33.03 20.21 -10.73
N THR A 42 33.45 20.89 -9.66
CA THR A 42 33.07 22.29 -9.42
C THR A 42 33.36 23.09 -10.68
N SER A 43 32.33 23.67 -11.28
CA SER A 43 32.46 24.45 -12.50
C SER A 43 33.47 25.58 -12.26
N ILE A 44 34.39 25.77 -13.20
CA ILE A 44 35.48 26.78 -13.22
C ILE A 44 34.99 28.20 -12.87
N THR A 45 33.68 28.44 -12.96
CA THR A 45 32.96 29.68 -12.60
C THR A 45 32.94 29.99 -11.10
N ASP A 46 33.01 28.99 -10.22
CA ASP A 46 32.88 29.21 -8.78
C ASP A 46 34.13 29.87 -8.17
N SER A 47 35.29 29.75 -8.81
CA SER A 47 36.54 30.37 -8.36
C SER A 47 36.66 31.86 -8.68
N ILE A 48 35.91 32.37 -9.67
CA ILE A 48 36.08 33.74 -10.20
C ILE A 48 35.15 34.76 -9.49
N LEU A 49 34.11 34.29 -8.80
CA LEU A 49 33.08 35.14 -8.20
C LEU A 49 33.43 35.60 -6.79
N ASP A 50 33.22 36.90 -6.52
CA ASP A 50 33.37 37.52 -5.20
C ASP A 50 32.47 36.88 -4.15
N GLU A 51 32.92 36.84 -2.89
CA GLU A 51 32.16 36.21 -1.80
C GLU A 51 30.77 36.81 -1.58
N THR A 52 30.61 38.10 -1.85
CA THR A 52 29.33 38.81 -1.78
C THR A 52 28.36 38.29 -2.84
N THR A 53 28.84 38.13 -4.07
CA THR A 53 28.06 37.59 -5.20
C THR A 53 27.68 36.13 -4.98
N LYS A 54 28.58 35.31 -4.43
CA LYS A 54 28.28 33.93 -4.01
C LYS A 54 27.16 33.88 -2.97
N LYS A 55 27.23 34.73 -1.92
CA LYS A 55 26.18 34.82 -0.89
C LYS A 55 24.83 35.27 -1.46
N LEU A 56 24.82 36.14 -2.47
CA LEU A 56 23.60 36.57 -3.16
C LEU A 56 23.02 35.48 -4.06
N LEU A 57 23.85 34.80 -4.86
CA LEU A 57 23.43 33.70 -5.74
C LEU A 57 22.87 32.51 -4.95
N LEU A 58 23.46 32.18 -3.79
CA LEU A 58 22.95 31.15 -2.89
C LEU A 58 21.54 31.46 -2.34
N LYS A 59 21.19 32.74 -2.19
CA LYS A 59 19.85 33.19 -1.75
C LYS A 59 18.85 33.30 -2.89
N SER A 60 19.30 33.22 -4.14
CA SER A 60 18.45 33.31 -5.31
C SER A 60 17.60 32.04 -5.52
N ILE A 61 16.51 32.17 -6.27
CA ILE A 61 15.63 31.06 -6.66
C ILE A 61 16.33 30.13 -7.68
N ILE A 62 17.30 30.67 -8.44
CA ILE A 62 18.00 30.01 -9.55
C ILE A 62 19.23 29.27 -9.01
N LYS A 63 19.01 28.09 -8.44
CA LYS A 63 20.07 27.19 -7.95
C LYS A 63 20.60 26.30 -9.08
N PRO A 64 21.83 25.76 -9.01
CA PRO A 64 22.28 24.74 -9.95
C PRO A 64 21.33 23.53 -9.88
N GLY A 65 20.73 23.16 -11.01
CA GLY A 65 19.62 22.20 -11.08
C GLY A 65 18.22 22.81 -11.11
N PHE A 66 18.07 24.14 -11.01
CA PHE A 66 16.81 24.88 -11.21
C PHE A 66 16.17 24.58 -12.58
N GLU A 67 16.98 24.34 -13.60
CA GLU A 67 16.56 23.90 -14.94
C GLU A 67 15.81 22.58 -14.93
N LYS A 68 16.10 21.67 -13.98
CA LYS A 68 15.34 20.44 -13.81
C LYS A 68 13.94 20.75 -13.30
N TYR A 69 13.79 21.67 -12.36
CA TYR A 69 12.46 22.04 -11.84
C TYR A 69 11.59 22.77 -12.88
N LEU A 70 12.18 23.56 -13.79
CA LEU A 70 11.46 24.19 -14.90
C LEU A 70 11.24 23.26 -16.10
N GLY A 71 12.18 22.34 -16.37
CA GLY A 71 12.13 21.36 -17.46
C GLY A 71 11.31 20.10 -17.14
N GLU A 72 11.20 19.75 -15.85
CA GLU A 72 10.22 18.83 -15.28
C GLU A 72 8.85 19.53 -15.16
N GLY A 73 8.48 20.34 -16.15
CA GLY A 73 7.10 20.79 -16.32
C GLY A 73 6.16 19.58 -16.39
N HIS A 74 4.87 19.81 -16.15
CA HIS A 74 3.83 18.78 -16.27
C HIS A 74 4.04 17.99 -17.57
N VAL A 75 4.55 16.76 -17.45
CA VAL A 75 4.70 15.85 -18.58
C VAL A 75 3.29 15.68 -19.15
N PRO A 76 3.03 16.00 -20.42
CA PRO A 76 1.68 15.92 -20.98
C PRO A 76 1.21 14.46 -20.93
N ILE A 77 0.41 14.14 -19.91
CA ILE A 77 -0.18 12.83 -19.74
C ILE A 77 -1.27 12.68 -20.80
N SER A 78 -1.20 11.62 -21.61
CA SER A 78 -2.28 11.32 -22.56
C SER A 78 -3.64 11.22 -21.84
N TRP A 79 -4.73 11.58 -22.51
CA TRP A 79 -6.09 11.49 -21.93
C TRP A 79 -6.38 10.10 -21.33
N ARG A 80 -5.90 9.03 -21.98
CA ARG A 80 -6.04 7.65 -21.51
C ARG A 80 -5.24 7.40 -20.22
N ALA A 81 -4.00 7.86 -20.16
CA ALA A 81 -3.17 7.73 -18.96
C ALA A 81 -3.74 8.52 -17.78
N SER A 82 -4.26 9.73 -18.02
CA SER A 82 -4.95 10.53 -16.99
C SER A 82 -6.22 9.84 -16.50
N LYS A 83 -7.01 9.25 -17.40
CA LYS A 83 -8.19 8.44 -17.02
C LYS A 83 -7.80 7.21 -16.18
N ARG A 84 -6.67 6.57 -16.48
CA ARG A 84 -6.14 5.44 -15.71
C ARG A 84 -5.70 5.85 -14.31
N GLN A 85 -4.97 6.96 -14.18
CA GLN A 85 -4.57 7.52 -12.89
C GLN A 85 -5.80 7.84 -12.02
N ARG A 86 -6.78 8.57 -12.57
CA ARG A 86 -8.04 8.86 -11.85
C ARG A 86 -8.79 7.60 -11.42
N LYS A 87 -8.72 6.51 -12.20
CA LYS A 87 -9.33 5.23 -11.84
C LYS A 87 -8.56 4.58 -10.68
N MET A 88 -7.23 4.58 -10.73
CA MET A 88 -6.40 4.08 -9.63
C MET A 88 -6.63 4.85 -8.33
N ASP A 89 -6.71 6.19 -8.40
CA ASP A 89 -6.98 7.04 -7.23
C ASP A 89 -8.35 6.74 -6.62
N ARG A 90 -9.36 6.51 -7.46
CA ARG A 90 -10.70 6.06 -7.03
C ARG A 90 -10.71 4.64 -6.48
N GLU A 91 -9.87 3.75 -6.98
CA GLU A 91 -9.79 2.37 -6.49
C GLU A 91 -9.01 2.23 -5.19
N ARG A 92 -8.20 3.25 -4.85
CA ARG A 92 -7.43 3.31 -3.60
C ARG A 92 -8.32 3.52 -2.38
N THR A 93 -9.42 4.24 -2.53
CA THR A 93 -10.35 4.55 -1.44
C THR A 93 -11.78 4.16 -1.81
N LYS A 94 -12.67 4.03 -0.83
CA LYS A 94 -14.08 3.74 -1.08
C LYS A 94 -14.88 4.96 -1.57
N GLY A 95 -14.26 6.15 -1.56
CA GLY A 95 -14.85 7.43 -1.92
C GLY A 95 -15.24 8.31 -0.73
N ASP A 96 -15.70 9.52 -1.03
CA ASP A 96 -16.00 10.55 -0.03
C ASP A 96 -17.23 10.21 0.83
N ASP A 97 -18.24 9.56 0.23
CA ASP A 97 -19.43 9.04 0.93
C ASP A 97 -19.07 8.10 2.10
N TRP A 98 -17.88 7.52 2.06
CA TRP A 98 -17.36 6.64 3.11
C TRP A 98 -16.01 7.13 3.65
N TYR A 99 -15.92 8.45 3.89
CA TYR A 99 -14.79 9.13 4.53
C TYR A 99 -13.42 8.71 3.98
N ASN A 100 -13.34 8.45 2.68
CA ASN A 100 -12.13 8.02 1.99
C ASN A 100 -11.46 6.79 2.63
N LEU A 101 -12.25 5.81 3.08
CA LEU A 101 -11.75 4.56 3.64
C LEU A 101 -10.78 3.88 2.66
N PRO A 102 -9.51 3.65 3.04
CA PRO A 102 -8.49 3.09 2.17
C PRO A 102 -8.74 1.59 1.90
N ALA A 103 -8.22 1.10 0.77
CA ALA A 103 -8.11 -0.32 0.51
C ALA A 103 -7.09 -0.92 1.49
N GLY A 104 -7.53 -1.90 2.28
CA GLY A 104 -6.66 -2.58 3.23
C GLY A 104 -5.70 -3.52 2.49
N GLU A 105 -4.45 -3.61 2.94
CA GLU A 105 -3.51 -4.57 2.35
C GLU A 105 -3.83 -5.96 2.90
N MET A 106 -3.89 -6.94 2.00
CA MET A 106 -4.20 -8.33 2.32
C MET A 106 -2.92 -9.05 2.75
N THR A 107 -2.55 -8.87 4.01
CA THR A 107 -1.51 -9.66 4.68
C THR A 107 -2.13 -10.93 5.26
N GLU A 108 -1.37 -12.01 5.39
CA GLU A 108 -1.86 -13.31 5.91
C GLU A 108 -2.52 -13.21 7.30
N GLU A 109 -2.06 -12.31 8.18
CA GLU A 109 -2.68 -12.07 9.49
C GLU A 109 -4.10 -11.50 9.36
N ARG A 110 -4.24 -10.47 8.53
CA ARG A 110 -5.52 -9.79 8.26
C ARG A 110 -6.50 -10.71 7.53
N GLU A 111 -6.01 -11.53 6.61
CA GLU A 111 -6.82 -12.54 5.94
C GLU A 111 -7.43 -13.53 6.93
N ARG A 112 -6.61 -14.08 7.83
CA ARG A 112 -7.08 -14.99 8.89
C ARG A 112 -8.12 -14.33 9.79
N ASP A 113 -7.90 -13.09 10.22
CA ASP A 113 -8.88 -12.35 11.03
C ASP A 113 -10.21 -12.15 10.29
N LEU A 114 -10.18 -11.79 9.01
CA LEU A 114 -11.39 -11.60 8.20
C LEU A 114 -12.14 -12.92 7.97
N GLU A 115 -11.42 -14.02 7.72
CA GLU A 115 -12.01 -15.36 7.60
C GLU A 115 -12.70 -15.78 8.91
N ILE A 116 -12.07 -15.52 10.06
CA ILE A 116 -12.67 -15.79 11.37
C ILE A 116 -13.96 -14.99 11.56
N ILE A 117 -13.96 -13.69 11.22
CA ILE A 117 -15.18 -12.86 11.30
C ILE A 117 -16.29 -13.42 10.40
N GLN A 118 -15.92 -13.92 9.23
CA GLN A 118 -16.86 -14.57 8.32
C GLN A 118 -17.43 -15.85 8.94
N MET A 119 -16.58 -16.66 9.58
CA MET A 119 -16.96 -17.91 10.25
C MET A 119 -17.51 -17.71 11.67
N ARG A 120 -17.77 -16.49 12.14
CA ARG A 120 -18.16 -16.23 13.55
C ARG A 120 -19.33 -17.07 14.08
N GLY A 121 -20.23 -17.52 13.20
CA GLY A 121 -21.35 -18.38 13.57
C GLY A 121 -20.97 -19.80 14.01
N SER A 122 -19.73 -20.26 13.76
CA SER A 122 -19.24 -21.56 14.22
C SER A 122 -18.33 -21.48 15.45
N ILE A 123 -17.91 -20.28 15.86
CA ILE A 123 -16.96 -20.08 16.95
C ILE A 123 -17.61 -20.34 18.30
N ASP A 124 -18.79 -19.76 18.52
CA ASP A 124 -19.57 -19.95 19.74
C ASP A 124 -20.90 -20.63 19.41
N SER A 125 -21.22 -21.69 20.16
CA SER A 125 -22.49 -22.43 20.02
C SER A 125 -23.68 -21.67 20.59
N LYS A 126 -23.45 -20.66 21.44
CA LYS A 126 -24.52 -19.91 22.10
C LYS A 126 -24.92 -18.68 21.30
N ALA A 127 -23.95 -17.95 20.76
CA ALA A 127 -24.19 -16.77 19.93
C ALA A 127 -24.57 -17.14 18.48
N HIS A 128 -25.83 -16.90 18.13
CA HIS A 128 -26.32 -17.09 16.76
C HIS A 128 -26.34 -15.75 16.01
N TYR A 129 -25.47 -15.60 15.02
CA TYR A 129 -25.40 -14.39 14.20
C TYR A 129 -26.22 -14.52 12.92
N ARG A 130 -26.61 -13.37 12.36
CA ARG A 130 -27.14 -13.30 11.00
C ARG A 130 -26.08 -13.80 10.00
N LYS A 131 -26.54 -14.54 9.00
CA LYS A 131 -25.70 -15.05 7.90
C LYS A 131 -25.07 -13.90 7.12
N ASN A 132 -23.84 -14.10 6.64
CA ASN A 132 -23.13 -13.10 5.83
C ASN A 132 -23.76 -12.99 4.43
N ASP A 133 -23.81 -11.76 3.90
CA ASP A 133 -24.36 -11.48 2.58
C ASP A 133 -23.45 -11.94 1.44
N ARG A 134 -22.13 -11.97 1.69
CA ARG A 134 -21.09 -12.29 0.69
C ARG A 134 -20.15 -13.37 1.21
N SER A 135 -19.68 -14.21 0.30
CA SER A 135 -18.63 -15.21 0.55
C SER A 135 -17.21 -14.66 0.39
N VAL A 136 -17.05 -13.49 -0.24
CA VAL A 136 -15.74 -12.88 -0.53
C VAL A 136 -15.34 -11.91 0.57
N LEU A 137 -14.05 -11.87 0.90
CA LEU A 137 -13.48 -10.92 1.84
C LEU A 137 -13.63 -9.46 1.35
N PRO A 138 -13.85 -8.51 2.27
CA PRO A 138 -14.02 -7.10 1.90
C PRO A 138 -12.70 -6.48 1.38
N LYS A 139 -12.77 -5.70 0.29
CA LYS A 139 -11.62 -4.97 -0.27
C LYS A 139 -11.19 -3.77 0.59
N TYR A 140 -12.16 -3.01 1.09
CA TYR A 140 -11.92 -1.80 1.89
C TYR A 140 -12.27 -2.10 3.34
N PHE A 141 -11.27 -2.09 4.21
CA PHE A 141 -11.43 -2.33 5.65
C PHE A 141 -10.33 -1.62 6.42
N GLN A 142 -10.60 -1.38 7.70
CA GLN A 142 -9.63 -0.89 8.67
C GLN A 142 -9.75 -1.73 9.93
N ILE A 143 -8.61 -1.98 10.57
CA ILE A 143 -8.55 -2.68 11.85
C ILE A 143 -8.35 -1.62 12.92
N GLY A 144 -9.28 -1.56 13.87
CA GLY A 144 -9.25 -0.65 15.00
C GLY A 144 -9.23 -1.42 16.31
N THR A 145 -8.80 -0.75 17.38
CA THR A 145 -8.87 -1.28 18.75
C THR A 145 -9.93 -0.52 19.52
N ILE A 146 -10.68 -1.22 20.36
CA ILE A 146 -11.72 -0.61 21.19
C ILE A 146 -11.04 0.20 22.30
N ILE A 147 -11.37 1.48 22.39
CA ILE A 147 -10.91 2.35 23.48
C ILE A 147 -11.93 2.24 24.61
N GLU A 148 -11.53 1.58 25.69
CA GLU A 148 -12.35 1.42 26.88
C GLU A 148 -12.63 2.76 27.56
N THR A 149 -13.83 2.89 28.13
CA THR A 149 -14.19 4.07 28.92
C THR A 149 -13.61 3.97 30.33
N LYS A 150 -13.36 5.11 30.98
CA LYS A 150 -12.87 5.12 32.38
C LYS A 150 -13.97 4.79 33.41
N ALA A 151 -15.23 4.82 32.99
CA ALA A 151 -16.39 4.67 33.89
C ALA A 151 -16.61 3.22 34.33
N ASP A 152 -16.27 2.25 33.49
CA ASP A 152 -16.50 0.82 33.76
C ASP A 152 -15.17 0.06 33.80
N PHE A 153 -14.59 -0.05 34.99
CA PHE A 153 -13.24 -0.59 35.19
C PHE A 153 -13.22 -2.11 35.34
N TYR A 154 -14.27 -2.73 35.88
CA TYR A 154 -14.23 -4.13 36.32
C TYR A 154 -14.96 -5.10 35.39
N SER A 155 -15.83 -4.63 34.49
CA SER A 155 -16.63 -5.54 33.66
C SER A 155 -16.16 -5.60 32.20
N SER A 156 -16.12 -4.48 31.48
CA SER A 156 -15.74 -4.46 30.07
C SER A 156 -14.23 -4.40 29.80
N ARG A 157 -13.43 -4.03 30.80
CA ARG A 157 -12.01 -3.73 30.64
C ARG A 157 -11.14 -4.98 30.58
N VAL A 158 -10.36 -5.11 29.50
CA VAL A 158 -9.41 -6.21 29.32
C VAL A 158 -8.04 -5.81 29.91
N PRO A 159 -7.48 -6.59 30.85
CA PRO A 159 -6.17 -6.31 31.43
C PRO A 159 -5.05 -6.41 30.39
N LYS A 160 -3.99 -5.62 30.58
CA LYS A 160 -2.88 -5.50 29.61
C LYS A 160 -2.27 -6.84 29.16
N LYS A 161 -2.26 -7.86 30.03
CA LYS A 161 -1.70 -9.20 29.73
C LYS A 161 -2.56 -10.00 28.75
N GLN A 162 -3.87 -9.78 28.77
CA GLN A 162 -4.84 -10.50 27.94
C GLN A 162 -5.02 -9.82 26.57
N ARG A 163 -4.76 -8.51 26.45
CA ARG A 163 -4.80 -7.79 25.18
C ARG A 163 -3.80 -8.38 24.18
N LYS A 164 -4.28 -8.76 22.99
CA LYS A 164 -3.43 -9.24 21.88
C LYS A 164 -3.49 -8.29 20.70
N ARG A 165 -2.76 -8.61 19.64
CA ARG A 165 -2.66 -7.77 18.44
C ARG A 165 -3.76 -8.09 17.44
N THR A 166 -4.10 -9.38 17.30
CA THR A 166 -5.05 -9.89 16.31
C THR A 166 -6.19 -10.64 16.98
N ILE A 167 -7.32 -10.78 16.29
CA ILE A 167 -8.50 -11.48 16.81
C ILE A 167 -8.19 -12.97 16.94
N VAL A 168 -7.46 -13.53 15.97
CA VAL A 168 -7.00 -14.93 16.00
C VAL A 168 -6.18 -15.20 17.27
N GLU A 169 -5.25 -14.31 17.65
CA GLU A 169 -4.43 -14.48 18.85
C GLU A 169 -5.26 -14.44 20.13
N GLU A 170 -6.30 -13.63 20.20
CA GLU A 170 -7.21 -13.60 21.35
C GLU A 170 -7.97 -14.92 21.50
N LEU A 171 -8.48 -15.46 20.40
CA LEU A 171 -9.18 -16.75 20.39
C LEU A 171 -8.24 -17.91 20.75
N LEU A 172 -6.99 -17.87 20.29
CA LEU A 172 -5.99 -18.87 20.66
C LEU A 172 -5.54 -18.74 22.12
N ALA A 173 -5.64 -17.56 22.74
CA ALA A 173 -5.33 -17.40 24.15
C ALA A 173 -6.41 -17.98 25.08
N ASP A 174 -7.64 -18.17 24.59
CA ASP A 174 -8.76 -18.72 25.34
C ASP A 174 -8.74 -20.26 25.39
N THR A 175 -8.42 -20.81 26.56
CA THR A 175 -8.34 -22.26 26.79
C THR A 175 -9.68 -22.97 26.65
N ASP A 176 -10.78 -22.30 26.99
CA ASP A 176 -12.11 -22.92 26.97
C ASP A 176 -12.61 -23.06 25.54
N LEU A 177 -12.29 -22.09 24.68
CA LEU A 177 -12.56 -22.20 23.25
C LEU A 177 -11.72 -23.32 22.62
N GLN A 178 -10.43 -23.39 22.92
CA GLN A 178 -9.55 -24.44 22.39
C GLN A 178 -10.03 -25.84 22.75
N THR A 179 -10.42 -26.06 24.01
CA THR A 179 -10.90 -27.38 24.45
C THR A 179 -12.18 -27.79 23.74
N LYS A 180 -13.17 -26.90 23.63
CA LYS A 180 -14.42 -27.14 22.89
C LYS A 180 -14.17 -27.40 21.40
N GLN A 181 -13.33 -26.60 20.75
CA GLN A 181 -12.99 -26.75 19.34
C GLN A 181 -12.26 -28.07 19.09
N ARG A 182 -11.32 -28.45 19.97
CA ARG A 182 -10.60 -29.73 19.89
C ARG A 182 -11.55 -30.92 20.01
N GLN A 183 -12.46 -30.90 20.99
CA GLN A 183 -13.47 -31.94 21.15
C GLN A 183 -14.36 -32.04 19.92
N LYS A 184 -14.85 -30.90 19.41
CA LYS A 184 -15.73 -30.88 18.25
C LYS A 184 -15.02 -31.36 16.98
N TYR A 185 -13.75 -30.98 16.81
CA TYR A 185 -12.92 -31.43 15.70
C TYR A 185 -12.71 -32.95 15.73
N GLN A 186 -12.41 -33.52 16.90
CA GLN A 186 -12.29 -34.97 17.06
C GLN A 186 -13.59 -35.70 16.74
N GLU A 187 -14.73 -35.16 17.18
CA GLU A 187 -16.06 -35.71 16.86
C GLU A 187 -16.32 -35.70 15.35
N ILE A 188 -15.98 -34.59 14.67
CA ILE A 188 -16.11 -34.47 13.20
C ILE A 188 -15.20 -35.49 12.51
N LYS A 189 -13.93 -35.61 12.93
CA LYS A 189 -12.98 -36.56 12.34
C LYS A 189 -13.40 -38.02 12.56
N ALA A 190 -13.91 -38.36 13.73
CA ALA A 190 -14.46 -39.68 14.00
C ALA A 190 -15.66 -39.99 13.10
N ARG A 191 -16.58 -39.02 12.95
CA ARG A 191 -17.73 -39.12 12.04
C ARG A 191 -17.30 -39.28 10.57
N GLU A 192 -16.35 -38.47 10.10
CA GLU A 192 -15.79 -38.56 8.74
C GLU A 192 -15.11 -39.92 8.47
N ALA A 193 -14.41 -40.49 9.46
CA ALA A 193 -13.77 -41.79 9.32
C ALA A 193 -14.79 -42.91 9.14
N VAL A 194 -15.89 -42.87 9.91
CA VAL A 194 -17.02 -43.81 9.78
C VAL A 194 -17.67 -43.68 8.39
N THR A 195 -17.94 -42.46 7.92
CA THR A 195 -18.65 -42.26 6.65
C THR A 195 -17.81 -42.56 5.41
N LYS A 196 -16.52 -42.20 5.38
CA LYS A 196 -15.66 -42.39 4.20
C LYS A 196 -15.10 -43.81 4.07
N HIS A 197 -14.60 -44.40 5.17
CA HIS A 197 -13.84 -45.66 5.15
C HIS A 197 -14.44 -46.75 6.05
N GLY A 198 -15.19 -46.36 7.08
CA GLY A 198 -15.87 -47.28 8.00
C GLY A 198 -17.13 -47.92 7.44
N ALA A 199 -17.89 -47.22 6.58
CA ALA A 199 -19.15 -47.72 6.03
C ALA A 199 -18.96 -49.05 5.29
N PHE A 200 -17.93 -49.16 4.45
CA PHE A 200 -17.62 -50.40 3.73
C PHE A 200 -16.97 -51.47 4.62
N ARG A 201 -16.14 -51.08 5.60
CA ARG A 201 -15.47 -52.02 6.52
C ARG A 201 -16.41 -52.63 7.56
N HIS A 202 -17.35 -51.86 8.09
CA HIS A 202 -18.38 -52.32 9.02
C HIS A 202 -19.60 -52.94 8.32
N SER A 203 -19.73 -52.77 7.00
CA SER A 203 -20.72 -53.48 6.16
C SER A 203 -20.36 -54.94 5.89
N SER A 204 -19.17 -55.40 6.30
CA SER A 204 -18.84 -56.82 6.26
C SER A 204 -19.82 -57.57 7.16
N TYR A 205 -20.80 -58.29 6.58
CA TYR A 205 -21.62 -59.24 7.33
C TYR A 205 -20.68 -60.06 8.24
N PRO A 206 -20.92 -60.15 9.55
CA PRO A 206 -20.11 -61.00 10.41
C PRO A 206 -20.23 -62.42 9.85
N LYS A 207 -19.15 -62.93 9.23
CA LYS A 207 -19.11 -64.30 8.73
C LYS A 207 -19.44 -65.19 9.92
N LYS A 208 -20.65 -65.79 9.93
CA LYS A 208 -21.09 -66.68 10.99
C LYS A 208 -20.02 -67.76 11.14
N ARG A 209 -19.20 -67.67 12.18
CA ARG A 209 -18.28 -68.75 12.53
C ARG A 209 -19.17 -69.94 12.84
N LYS A 210 -19.13 -70.98 11.99
CA LYS A 210 -19.82 -72.23 12.28
C LYS A 210 -19.27 -72.73 13.62
N PHE A 211 -20.04 -72.60 14.68
CA PHE A 211 -19.74 -73.23 15.96
C PHE A 211 -19.76 -74.75 15.69
N GLY A 212 -18.59 -75.34 15.49
CA GLY A 212 -18.44 -76.78 15.51
C GLY A 212 -18.80 -77.25 16.91
N ARG A 213 -19.96 -77.89 17.05
CA ARG A 213 -20.29 -78.62 18.27
C ARG A 213 -19.34 -79.80 18.33
N ASN A 214 -18.29 -79.70 19.14
CA ASN A 214 -17.50 -80.85 19.51
C ASN A 214 -18.37 -81.72 20.43
N ILE A 215 -19.16 -82.60 19.82
CA ILE A 215 -19.80 -83.73 20.50
C ILE A 215 -18.65 -84.67 20.85
N ARG A 216 -18.28 -84.72 22.14
CA ARG A 216 -17.48 -85.82 22.67
C ARG A 216 -18.44 -86.92 23.11
N VAL A 217 -18.10 -88.14 22.69
CA VAL A 217 -18.75 -89.43 22.93
C VAL A 217 -18.89 -89.70 24.42
#